data_AF-A0A6I7P0A4-F1
#
_entry.id   AF-A0A6I7P0A4-F1
#
_cell.length_a   1.000
_cell.length_b   1.000
_cell.length_c   1.000
_cell.angle_alpha   90.00
_cell.angle_beta   90.00
_cell.angle_gamma   90.00
#
_symmetry.space_group_name_H-M   'P 1'
#
loop_
_entity.id
_entity.type
_entity.pdbx_description
1 polymer ?
#
loop_
_entity_poly.entity_id
_entity_poly.type
_entity_poly.pdbx_seq_one_letter_code
_entity_poly.pdbx_strand_id
1 'polypeptide(L)'
;MIDSLAVGLAMGLIGIGIIGIFISGIRNVINGKSEFKRITVMLVPVAIFVISYFTMGTFEQAGVATMVFMIIFMVISILITGTRGTFKF
;
A
#
# COMPACT_ATOMS: atom_id res chain seq x y z
N MET A 1 19.86 20.57 -19.78
CA MET A 1 18.77 21.56 -19.58
C MET A 1 17.41 21.02 -20.00
N ILE A 2 17.31 20.26 -21.10
CA ILE A 2 16.05 19.58 -21.49
C ILE A 2 15.67 18.51 -20.46
N ASP A 3 16.66 17.77 -19.94
CA ASP A 3 16.43 16.68 -18.97
C ASP A 3 15.81 17.18 -17.65
N SER A 4 16.26 18.32 -17.14
CA SER A 4 15.70 18.93 -15.94
C SER A 4 14.25 19.40 -16.13
N LEU A 5 13.90 19.86 -17.33
CA LEU A 5 12.54 20.28 -17.66
C LEU A 5 11.60 19.07 -17.78
N ALA A 6 12.07 17.99 -18.43
CA ALA A 6 11.33 16.75 -18.58
C ALA A 6 11.08 16.07 -17.22
N VAL A 7 12.09 16.00 -16.35
CA VAL A 7 11.95 15.46 -14.97
C VAL A 7 10.98 16.32 -14.15
N GLY A 8 11.07 17.65 -14.24
CA GLY A 8 10.17 18.56 -13.54
C GLY A 8 8.71 18.40 -13.97
N LEU A 9 8.45 18.27 -15.28
CA LEU A 9 7.11 18.01 -15.81
C LEU A 9 6.58 16.63 -15.40
N ALA A 10 7.42 15.59 -15.45
CA ALA A 10 7.04 14.25 -15.01
C ALA A 10 6.66 14.23 -13.52
N MET A 11 7.45 14.88 -12.66
CA MET A 11 7.15 15.01 -11.23
C MET A 11 5.84 15.78 -10.99
N GLY A 12 5.60 16.86 -11.76
CA GLY A 12 4.36 17.63 -11.69
C GLY A 12 3.14 16.80 -12.07
N LEU A 13 3.22 16.04 -13.16
CA LEU A 13 2.14 15.14 -13.61
C LEU A 13 1.88 14.01 -12.60
N ILE A 14 2.92 13.42 -12.01
CA ILE A 14 2.80 12.42 -10.94
C ILE A 14 2.05 13.03 -9.75
N GLY A 15 2.44 14.24 -9.32
CA GLY A 15 1.78 14.94 -8.22
C GLY A 15 0.29 15.17 -8.47
N ILE A 16 -0.07 15.68 -9.65
CA ILE A 16 -1.47 15.89 -10.05
C ILE A 16 -2.24 14.56 -10.10
N GLY A 17 -1.62 13.51 -10.65
CA GLY A 17 -2.20 12.17 -10.71
C GLY A 17 -2.53 11.62 -9.32
N ILE A 18 -1.59 11.75 -8.37
CA ILE A 18 -1.78 11.35 -6.98
C ILE A 18 -2.96 12.10 -6.35
N ILE A 19 -3.02 13.42 -6.51
CA ILE A 19 -4.13 14.24 -6.00
C ILE A 19 -5.48 13.79 -6.59
N GLY A 20 -5.52 13.53 -7.89
CA GLY A 20 -6.73 13.03 -8.58
C GLY A 20 -7.21 11.67 -8.04
N ILE A 21 -6.27 10.76 -7.74
CA ILE A 21 -6.56 9.46 -7.12
C ILE A 21 -7.16 9.66 -5.72
N PHE A 22 -6.58 10.53 -4.89
CA PHE A 22 -7.09 10.80 -3.54
C PHE A 22 -8.50 11.38 -3.56
N ILE A 23 -8.76 12.40 -4.38
CA ILE A 23 -10.08 13.03 -4.50
C ILE A 23 -11.13 12.02 -4.97
N SER A 24 -10.79 11.23 -5.99
CA SER A 24 -11.68 10.20 -6.53
C SER A 24 -11.94 9.08 -5.51
N GLY A 25 -10.90 8.68 -4.77
CA GLY A 25 -10.98 7.72 -3.68
C GLY A 25 -11.94 8.18 -2.59
N ILE A 26 -11.73 9.38 -2.03
CA ILE A 26 -12.59 9.98 -1.00
C ILE A 26 -14.04 10.08 -1.48
N ARG A 27 -14.26 10.56 -2.71
CA ARG A 27 -15.60 10.65 -3.31
C ARG A 27 -16.28 9.29 -3.42
N ASN A 28 -15.54 8.22 -3.73
CA ASN A 28 -16.10 6.87 -3.78
C ASN A 28 -16.48 6.33 -2.40
N VAL A 29 -15.75 6.70 -1.34
CA VAL A 29 -16.11 6.36 0.04
C VAL A 29 -17.38 7.09 0.47
N ILE A 30 -17.46 8.40 0.23
CA ILE A 30 -18.62 9.24 0.60
C ILE A 30 -19.90 8.77 -0.11
N ASN A 31 -19.78 8.37 -1.38
CA ASN A 31 -20.90 7.83 -2.16
C ASN A 31 -21.29 6.39 -1.79
N GLY A 32 -20.65 5.79 -0.78
CA GLY A 32 -20.95 4.42 -0.33
C GLY A 32 -20.58 3.33 -1.33
N LYS A 33 -19.85 3.66 -2.41
CA LYS A 33 -19.42 2.68 -3.43
C LYS A 33 -18.30 1.77 -2.95
N SER A 34 -17.71 2.08 -1.81
CA SER A 34 -16.58 1.36 -1.25
C SER A 34 -16.87 0.99 0.20
N GLU A 35 -16.72 -0.30 0.51
CA GLU A 35 -16.91 -0.81 1.88
C GLU A 35 -15.70 -0.43 2.74
N PHE A 36 -15.95 0.29 3.84
CA PHE A 36 -14.90 0.72 4.77
C PHE A 36 -13.95 -0.40 5.15
N LYS A 37 -14.48 -1.58 5.53
CA LYS A 37 -13.66 -2.75 5.90
C LYS A 37 -12.64 -3.13 4.82
N ARG A 38 -13.02 -3.06 3.55
CA ARG A 38 -12.15 -3.42 2.43
C ARG A 38 -11.07 -2.37 2.19
N ILE A 39 -11.40 -1.10 2.37
CA ILE A 39 -10.45 0.02 2.28
C ILE A 39 -9.38 -0.09 3.36
N THR A 40 -9.79 -0.38 4.62
CA THR A 40 -8.84 -0.46 5.73
C THR A 40 -7.82 -1.57 5.54
N VAL A 41 -8.22 -2.70 4.94
CA VAL A 41 -7.29 -3.80 4.62
C VAL A 41 -6.28 -3.38 3.55
N MET A 42 -6.66 -2.55 2.58
CA MET A 42 -5.73 -2.01 1.58
C MET A 42 -4.69 -1.05 2.18
N LEU A 43 -4.94 -0.48 3.36
CA LEU A 43 -3.98 0.39 4.05
C LEU A 43 -2.90 -0.39 4.83
N VAL A 44 -3.06 -1.70 5.01
CA VAL A 44 -2.12 -2.51 5.80
C VAL A 44 -0.67 -2.42 5.29
N PRO A 45 -0.38 -2.57 3.97
CA PRO A 45 0.99 -2.44 3.47
C PRO A 45 1.57 -1.04 3.71
N VAL A 46 0.74 0.01 3.60
CA VAL A 46 1.15 1.40 3.84
C VAL A 46 1.50 1.59 5.32
N ALA A 47 0.68 1.06 6.23
CA ALA A 47 0.95 1.13 7.66
C ALA A 47 2.26 0.42 8.03
N ILE A 48 2.52 -0.77 7.48
CA ILE A 48 3.77 -1.52 7.70
C ILE A 48 4.97 -0.73 7.17
N PHE A 49 4.83 -0.11 5.99
CA PHE A 49 5.89 0.73 5.43
C PHE A 49 6.19 1.94 6.29
N VAL A 50 5.17 2.66 6.74
CA VAL A 50 5.31 3.82 7.61
C VAL A 50 6.02 3.44 8.91
N ILE A 51 5.58 2.36 9.57
CA ILE A 51 6.21 1.86 10.79
C ILE A 51 7.67 1.48 10.52
N SER A 52 7.94 0.75 9.43
CA SER A 52 9.30 0.33 9.05
C SER A 52 10.21 1.52 8.72
N TYR A 53 9.67 2.58 8.15
CA TYR A 53 10.39 3.82 7.88
C TYR A 53 10.74 4.55 9.18
N PHE A 54 9.80 4.65 10.12
CA PHE A 54 10.06 5.25 11.43
C PHE A 54 11.11 4.47 12.25
N THR A 55 11.24 3.15 12.04
CA THR A 55 12.23 2.33 12.77
C THR A 55 13.60 2.31 12.10
N MET A 56 13.68 2.28 10.76
CA MET A 56 14.95 2.12 10.03
C MET A 56 15.54 3.45 9.52
N GLY A 57 14.74 4.51 9.42
CA GLY A 57 15.19 5.84 9.01
C GLY A 57 15.62 5.99 7.55
N THR A 58 15.58 4.91 6.75
CA THR A 58 15.91 4.91 5.32
C THR A 58 14.77 4.32 4.50
N PHE A 59 14.48 4.92 3.34
CA PHE A 59 13.37 4.50 2.48
C PHE A 59 13.63 3.12 1.86
N GLU A 60 14.87 2.84 1.52
CA GLU A 60 15.30 1.60 0.89
C GLU A 60 15.11 0.41 1.83
N GLN A 61 15.59 0.53 3.08
CA GLN A 61 15.46 -0.54 4.06
C GLN A 61 14.01 -0.75 4.48
N ALA A 62 13.24 0.34 4.66
CA ALA A 62 11.81 0.26 4.98
C ALA A 62 11.01 -0.45 3.88
N GLY A 63 11.33 -0.19 2.60
CA GLY A 63 10.71 -0.86 1.46
C GLY A 63 11.00 -2.35 1.45
N VAL A 64 12.27 -2.75 1.64
CA VAL A 64 12.66 -4.16 1.74
C VAL A 64 12.01 -4.83 2.94
N ALA A 65 12.01 -4.19 4.11
CA ALA A 65 11.39 -4.73 5.32
C ALA A 65 9.89 -4.97 5.13
N THR A 66 9.18 -4.03 4.52
CA THR A 66 7.76 -4.17 4.19
C THR A 66 7.51 -5.35 3.27
N MET A 67 8.32 -5.49 2.22
CA MET A 67 8.23 -6.62 1.29
C MET A 67 8.38 -7.96 2.04
N VAL A 68 9.43 -8.08 2.86
CA VAL A 68 9.70 -9.30 3.65
C VAL A 68 8.54 -9.60 4.60
N PHE A 69 8.02 -8.58 5.29
CA PHE A 69 6.93 -8.74 6.24
C PHE A 69 5.64 -9.23 5.55
N MET A 70 5.32 -8.68 4.38
CA MET A 70 4.15 -9.10 3.60
C MET A 70 4.28 -10.53 3.09
N ILE A 71 5.48 -10.95 2.68
CA ILE A 71 5.74 -12.33 2.27
C ILE A 71 5.53 -13.29 3.43
N ILE A 72 6.08 -12.97 4.61
CA ILE A 72 5.88 -13.78 5.82
C ILE A 72 4.40 -13.86 6.17
N PHE A 73 3.69 -12.73 6.14
CA PHE A 73 2.25 -12.68 6.42
C PHE A 73 1.45 -13.53 5.42
N MET A 74 1.83 -13.52 4.14
CA MET A 74 1.24 -14.37 3.11
C MET A 74 1.44 -15.86 3.42
N VAL A 75 2.65 -16.28 3.78
CA VAL A 75 2.94 -17.69 4.12
C VAL A 75 2.10 -18.11 5.33
N ILE A 76 2.08 -17.30 6.39
CA ILE A 76 1.29 -17.59 7.61
C ILE A 76 -0.20 -17.69 7.27
N SER A 77 -0.74 -16.75 6.49
CA SER A 77 -2.16 -16.76 6.12
C SER A 77 -2.53 -17.97 5.25
N ILE A 78 -1.63 -18.43 4.37
CA ILE A 78 -1.81 -19.69 3.63
C ILE A 78 -1.84 -20.88 4.59
N LEU A 79 -0.91 -20.97 5.55
CA LEU A 79 -0.89 -22.08 6.51
C LEU A 79 -2.17 -22.13 7.36
N ILE A 80 -2.66 -20.99 7.82
CA ILE A 80 -3.90 -20.90 8.61
C ILE A 80 -5.11 -21.26 7.75
N THR A 81 -5.18 -20.77 6.51
CA THR A 81 -6.31 -21.05 5.61
C THR A 81 -6.30 -22.50 5.12
N GLY A 82 -5.11 -23.04 4.85
CA GLY A 82 -4.90 -24.43 4.42
C GLY A 82 -5.26 -25.44 5.51
N THR A 83 -4.94 -25.14 6.77
CA THR A 83 -5.36 -25.99 7.91
C THR A 83 -6.87 -25.95 8.14
N ARG A 84 -7.51 -24.78 8.02
CA ARG A 84 -8.99 -24.68 8.07
C ARG A 84 -9.68 -25.48 6.95
N GLY A 85 -9.18 -25.37 5.72
CA GLY A 85 -9.73 -26.11 4.57
C GLY A 85 -9.55 -27.62 4.66
N THR A 86 -8.43 -28.08 5.24
CA THR A 86 -8.11 -29.50 5.38
C THR A 86 -8.86 -30.17 6.52
N PHE A 87 -9.03 -29.49 7.66
CA PHE A 87 -9.62 -30.09 8.85
C PHE A 87 -11.13 -29.87 9.03
N LYS A 88 -11.82 -29.18 8.09
CA LYS A 88 -13.28 -28.91 8.14
C LYS A 88 -13.79 -28.59 9.55
N PHE A 89 -13.17 -27.61 10.20
CA PHE A 89 -13.74 -26.94 11.37
C PHE A 89 -14.45 -25.67 10.92
#